data_AF-A0AAD6CZ59-F1
#
_entry.id   AF-A0AAD6CZ59-F1
#
_cell.length_a   1.000
_cell.length_b   1.000
_cell.length_c   1.000
_cell.angle_alpha   90.00
_cell.angle_beta   90.00
_cell.angle_gamma   90.00
#
_symmetry.space_group_name_H-M   'P 1'
#
loop_
_entity.id
_entity.type
_entity.pdbx_description
1 polymer ?
#
loop_
_entity_poly.entity_id
_entity_poly.type
_entity_poly.pdbx_seq_one_letter_code
_entity_poly.pdbx_strand_id
1 'polypeptide(L)'
;MNIFKMRSRFGIRSVRLWRKDKESTSSNTEDINPYIKIKQLTAQIFSLEEKLQQATDTIGSFKGQLAEYDVLLAHAQCRVAEPTPSAFQFETQTLSQTNFVLSPEMKITRVWVDDLWLCNTSENTPLQEAEAYWKNGSPQCALEIVSQAIDSNPFLSPAEEIRCRIFAAAVFHSTGHFDESNRRIGIVLKTIARYTPLDEPRSGELTSIAHYIQGRNLMELGEFTDAYYSLSRALGTPGYHTKARDYQKTSVIEFTRQVAMGDNASISSSLRPIVSRTECVSGEYLS
;
A
#
# COMPACT_ATOMS: atom_id res chain seq x y z
N MET A 1 42.70 15.54 6.46
CA MET A 1 42.37 14.15 6.83
C MET A 1 41.05 13.83 6.13
N ASN A 2 41.00 13.33 4.90
CA ASN A 2 41.56 12.12 4.28
C ASN A 2 40.83 10.81 4.71
N ILE A 3 40.25 10.15 3.69
CA ILE A 3 39.89 8.71 3.56
C ILE A 3 38.50 8.37 4.17
N PHE A 4 37.47 7.98 3.39
CA PHE A 4 37.34 6.71 2.68
C PHE A 4 36.41 6.81 1.45
N LYS A 5 36.94 6.44 0.28
CA LYS A 5 36.23 6.27 -0.99
C LYS A 5 36.25 4.75 -1.27
N MET A 6 35.20 4.03 -0.89
CA MET A 6 35.06 2.61 -1.24
C MET A 6 34.66 2.47 -2.71
N ARG A 7 35.66 2.31 -3.57
CA ARG A 7 35.46 1.77 -4.91
C ARG A 7 35.31 0.26 -4.79
N SER A 8 34.11 -0.22 -5.08
CA SER A 8 33.83 -1.63 -5.33
C SER A 8 34.73 -2.14 -6.46
N ARG A 9 35.64 -3.05 -6.12
CA ARG A 9 36.44 -3.83 -7.07
C ARG A 9 35.69 -5.13 -7.35
N PHE A 10 34.70 -5.11 -8.25
CA PHE A 10 34.25 -6.34 -8.87
C PHE A 10 35.26 -6.75 -9.95
N GLY A 11 35.72 -8.01 -9.82
CA GLY A 11 36.88 -8.55 -10.48
C GLY A 11 36.79 -8.58 -12.00
N ILE A 12 37.70 -7.85 -12.66
CA ILE A 12 38.13 -8.15 -14.02
C ILE A 12 39.18 -9.26 -13.92
N ARG A 13 38.75 -10.53 -13.85
CA ARG A 13 39.66 -11.69 -13.92
C ARG A 13 38.99 -12.90 -14.55
N SER A 14 38.51 -12.75 -15.77
CA SER A 14 38.10 -13.90 -16.60
C SER A 14 38.11 -13.55 -18.09
N VAL A 15 39.27 -13.11 -18.60
CA VAL A 15 39.53 -13.06 -20.06
C VAL A 15 40.94 -13.57 -20.32
N ARG A 16 41.19 -14.86 -20.06
CA ARG A 16 42.43 -15.49 -20.53
C ARG A 16 42.36 -17.02 -20.53
N LEU A 17 41.37 -17.63 -21.20
CA LEU A 17 41.40 -19.08 -21.51
C LEU A 17 40.34 -19.47 -22.55
N TRP A 18 40.36 -18.83 -23.72
CA TRP A 18 39.67 -19.31 -24.93
C TRP A 18 40.54 -19.04 -26.16
N ARG A 19 41.78 -19.54 -26.11
CA ARG A 19 42.66 -19.59 -27.29
C ARG A 19 43.49 -20.87 -27.26
N LYS A 20 42.81 -21.97 -27.56
CA LYS A 20 43.34 -23.15 -28.26
C LYS A 20 42.13 -23.98 -28.64
N ASP A 21 42.18 -24.58 -29.83
CA ASP A 21 41.13 -25.42 -30.44
C ASP A 21 40.16 -24.66 -31.36
N LYS A 22 40.74 -23.97 -32.34
CA LYS A 22 40.12 -23.81 -33.68
C LYS A 22 41.19 -24.00 -34.74
N GLU A 23 41.72 -25.21 -34.82
CA GLU A 23 42.30 -25.70 -36.08
C GLU A 23 41.19 -26.42 -36.85
N SER A 24 41.04 -26.03 -38.11
CA SER A 24 40.33 -26.77 -39.16
C SER A 24 38.80 -26.70 -39.15
N THR A 25 38.24 -25.52 -39.41
CA THR A 25 37.00 -25.42 -40.18
C THR A 25 37.17 -24.35 -41.24
N SER A 26 37.63 -24.80 -42.41
CA SER A 26 37.56 -24.06 -43.66
C SER A 26 36.09 -23.81 -43.98
N SER A 27 35.61 -22.60 -43.74
CA SER A 27 34.36 -22.11 -44.28
C SER A 27 34.59 -20.68 -44.72
N ASN A 28 34.39 -20.44 -46.03
CA ASN A 28 34.34 -19.13 -46.69
C ASN A 28 33.72 -18.07 -45.79
N THR A 29 34.55 -17.27 -45.12
CA THR A 29 34.13 -16.01 -44.55
C THR A 29 34.18 -15.00 -45.68
N GLU A 30 33.04 -14.77 -46.33
CA GLU A 30 32.83 -13.54 -47.08
C GLU A 30 33.23 -12.38 -46.16
N ASP A 31 34.09 -11.49 -46.67
CA ASP A 31 34.56 -10.29 -45.98
C ASP A 31 33.36 -9.33 -45.79
N ILE A 32 32.50 -9.63 -44.81
CA ILE A 32 31.36 -8.80 -44.47
C ILE A 32 31.92 -7.47 -44.00
N ASN A 33 31.62 -6.42 -44.75
CA ASN A 33 32.02 -5.05 -44.46
C ASN A 33 31.84 -4.74 -42.95
N PRO A 34 32.90 -4.31 -42.24
CA PRO A 34 32.86 -4.10 -40.79
C PRO A 34 31.74 -3.16 -40.37
N TYR A 35 31.31 -2.24 -41.23
CA TYR A 35 30.16 -1.37 -41.01
C TYR A 35 28.83 -2.13 -40.89
N ILE A 36 28.60 -3.13 -41.75
CA ILE A 36 27.39 -3.98 -41.72
C ILE A 36 27.37 -4.78 -40.42
N LYS A 37 28.52 -5.31 -40.02
CA LYS A 37 28.67 -6.05 -38.76
C LYS A 37 28.41 -5.18 -37.54
N ILE A 38 28.92 -3.95 -37.50
CA ILE A 38 28.64 -2.99 -36.42
C ILE A 38 27.15 -2.68 -36.36
N LYS A 39 26.51 -2.39 -37.50
CA LYS A 39 25.07 -2.10 -37.54
C LYS A 39 24.22 -3.27 -37.03
N GLN A 40 24.57 -4.50 -37.40
CA GLN A 40 23.91 -5.70 -36.89
C GLN A 40 24.09 -5.87 -35.38
N LEU A 41 25.31 -5.66 -34.87
CA LEU A 41 25.59 -5.74 -33.43
C LEU A 41 24.83 -4.66 -32.65
N THR A 42 24.78 -3.42 -33.14
CA THR A 42 23.99 -2.36 -32.50
C THR A 42 22.51 -2.70 -32.45
N ALA A 43 21.93 -3.21 -33.54
CA ALA A 43 20.53 -3.64 -33.56
C ALA A 43 20.26 -4.81 -32.59
N GLN A 44 21.20 -5.75 -32.47
CA GLN A 44 21.12 -6.83 -31.49
C GLN A 44 21.18 -6.31 -30.05
N ILE A 45 22.06 -5.36 -29.75
CA ILE A 45 22.15 -4.73 -28.42
C ILE A 45 20.81 -4.06 -28.06
N PHE A 46 20.25 -3.23 -28.96
CA PHE A 46 18.95 -2.59 -28.72
C PHE A 46 17.83 -3.61 -28.47
N SER A 47 17.77 -4.68 -29.28
CA SER A 47 16.76 -5.73 -29.09
C SER A 47 16.95 -6.50 -27.78
N LEU A 48 18.20 -6.70 -27.34
CA LEU A 48 18.49 -7.35 -26.07
C LEU A 48 18.14 -6.45 -24.88
N GLU A 49 18.40 -5.14 -24.98
CA GLU A 49 18.02 -4.15 -23.96
C GLU A 49 16.50 -4.08 -23.79
N GLU A 50 15.75 -4.05 -24.90
CA GLU A 50 14.28 -4.09 -24.88
C GLU A 50 13.75 -5.35 -24.21
N LYS A 51 14.29 -6.52 -24.57
CA LYS A 51 13.91 -7.80 -23.94
C LYS A 51 14.27 -7.84 -22.46
N LEU A 52 15.38 -7.26 -22.06
CA LEU A 52 15.79 -7.18 -20.66
C LEU A 52 14.84 -6.28 -19.86
N GLN A 53 14.41 -5.16 -20.43
CA GLN A 53 13.41 -4.29 -19.82
C GLN A 53 12.07 -5.03 -19.67
N GLN A 54 11.59 -5.67 -20.74
CA GLN A 54 10.35 -6.45 -20.71
C GLN A 54 10.39 -7.58 -19.67
N ALA A 55 11.50 -8.30 -19.57
CA ALA A 55 11.70 -9.33 -18.56
C ALA A 55 11.68 -8.76 -17.14
N THR A 56 12.30 -7.59 -16.94
CA THR A 56 12.31 -6.88 -15.65
C THR A 56 10.90 -6.46 -15.23
N ASP A 57 10.12 -5.90 -16.15
CA ASP A 57 8.74 -5.50 -15.90
C ASP A 57 7.85 -6.72 -15.58
N THR A 58 8.06 -7.83 -16.30
CA THR A 58 7.36 -9.10 -16.06
C THR A 58 7.68 -9.67 -14.67
N ILE A 59 8.95 -9.65 -14.26
CA ILE A 59 9.36 -10.06 -12.91
C ILE A 59 8.71 -9.15 -11.86
N GLY A 60 8.66 -7.84 -12.10
CA GLY A 60 7.96 -6.90 -11.22
C GLY A 60 6.48 -7.25 -11.04
N SER A 61 5.79 -7.55 -12.15
CA SER A 61 4.40 -7.99 -12.15
C SER A 61 4.20 -9.27 -11.34
N PHE A 62 5.02 -10.31 -11.57
CA PHE A 62 4.91 -11.57 -10.83
C PHE A 62 5.23 -11.43 -9.35
N LYS A 63 6.19 -10.59 -8.97
CA LYS A 63 6.45 -10.28 -7.55
C LYS A 63 5.24 -9.62 -6.89
N GLY A 64 4.55 -8.72 -7.60
CA GLY A 64 3.31 -8.12 -7.12
C GLY A 64 2.20 -9.14 -6.89
N GLN A 65 2.01 -10.07 -7.84
CA GLN A 65 1.04 -11.16 -7.71
C GLN A 65 1.38 -12.11 -6.56
N LEU A 66 2.65 -12.49 -6.40
CA LEU A 66 3.10 -13.33 -5.28
C LEU A 66 2.81 -12.68 -3.93
N ALA A 67 3.11 -11.39 -3.78
CA ALA A 67 2.79 -10.65 -2.56
C ALA A 67 1.27 -10.62 -2.27
N GLU A 68 0.42 -10.49 -3.31
CA GLU A 68 -1.04 -10.58 -3.15
C GLU A 68 -1.47 -11.98 -2.68
N TYR A 69 -0.89 -13.05 -3.25
CA TYR A 69 -1.17 -14.41 -2.81
C TYR A 69 -0.69 -14.70 -1.39
N ASP A 70 0.50 -14.23 -1.01
CA ASP A 70 1.04 -14.43 0.33
C ASP A 70 0.14 -13.78 1.38
N VAL A 71 -0.41 -12.59 1.10
CA VAL A 71 -1.34 -11.94 2.02
C VAL A 71 -2.70 -12.66 2.06
N LEU A 72 -3.23 -13.10 0.91
CA LEU A 72 -4.46 -13.90 0.88
C LEU A 72 -4.29 -15.21 1.66
N LEU A 73 -3.13 -15.85 1.56
CA LEU A 73 -2.80 -17.07 2.28
C LEU A 73 -2.69 -16.83 3.78
N ALA A 74 -1.98 -15.77 4.20
CA ALA A 74 -1.91 -15.38 5.61
C ALA A 74 -3.30 -15.10 6.19
N HIS A 75 -4.17 -14.41 5.44
CA HIS A 75 -5.54 -14.16 5.85
C HIS A 75 -6.38 -15.44 5.97
N ALA A 76 -6.24 -16.38 5.02
CA ALA A 76 -6.91 -17.67 5.11
C ALA A 76 -6.45 -18.47 6.34
N GLN A 77 -5.15 -18.44 6.65
CA GLN A 77 -4.58 -19.13 7.81
C GLN A 77 -5.06 -18.52 9.14
N CYS A 78 -5.11 -17.19 9.26
CA CYS A 78 -5.63 -16.53 10.46
C CYS A 78 -7.09 -16.93 10.76
N ARG A 79 -7.94 -17.01 9.74
CA ARG A 79 -9.35 -17.43 9.92
C ARG A 79 -9.51 -18.87 10.37
N VAL A 80 -8.59 -19.75 10.01
CA VAL A 80 -8.63 -21.16 10.42
C VAL A 80 -8.14 -21.33 11.87
N ALA A 81 -7.33 -20.40 12.38
CA ALA A 81 -6.77 -20.44 13.72
C ALA A 81 -7.68 -19.84 14.81
N GLU A 82 -8.72 -19.08 14.47
CA GLU A 82 -9.68 -18.59 15.46
C GLU A 82 -10.64 -19.72 15.89
N PRO A 83 -10.66 -20.11 17.18
CA PRO A 83 -11.62 -21.08 17.68
C PRO A 83 -13.02 -20.48 17.60
N THR A 84 -13.88 -21.13 16.81
CA THR A 84 -15.26 -20.76 16.53
C THR A 84 -16.05 -20.50 17.82
N PRO A 85 -16.58 -19.28 18.05
CA PRO A 85 -17.80 -19.12 18.82
C PRO A 85 -18.98 -19.27 17.85
N SER A 86 -19.70 -20.38 17.98
CA SER A 86 -21.12 -20.51 17.66
C SER A 86 -21.60 -19.96 16.30
N ALA A 87 -21.78 -20.88 15.35
CA ALA A 87 -22.88 -20.89 14.37
C ALA A 87 -23.38 -19.51 13.87
N PHE A 88 -22.56 -18.81 13.09
CA PHE A 88 -23.09 -17.92 12.06
C PHE A 88 -22.84 -18.60 10.72
N GLN A 89 -23.92 -19.09 10.12
CA GLN A 89 -23.97 -19.47 8.72
C GLN A 89 -23.44 -18.28 7.91
N PHE A 90 -22.23 -18.43 7.39
CA PHE A 90 -21.82 -17.65 6.24
C PHE A 90 -22.72 -18.12 5.09
N GLU A 91 -23.85 -17.46 4.90
CA GLU A 91 -24.53 -17.48 3.62
C GLU A 91 -23.48 -17.01 2.60
N THR A 92 -22.95 -17.97 1.86
CA THR A 92 -22.35 -17.74 0.56
C THR A 92 -23.42 -17.05 -0.27
N GLN A 93 -23.48 -15.71 -0.19
CA GLN A 93 -24.12 -14.90 -1.20
C GLN A 93 -23.35 -15.18 -2.48
N THR A 94 -23.92 -16.12 -3.24
CA THR A 94 -23.71 -16.31 -4.65
C THR A 94 -23.53 -14.93 -5.26
N LEU A 95 -22.40 -14.73 -5.95
CA LEU A 95 -22.15 -13.61 -6.84
C LEU A 95 -23.19 -13.64 -7.97
N SER A 96 -24.44 -13.37 -7.64
CA SER A 96 -25.45 -12.95 -8.58
C SER A 96 -24.95 -11.62 -9.08
N GLN A 97 -24.36 -11.64 -10.28
CA GLN A 97 -24.24 -10.46 -11.13
C GLN A 97 -25.65 -9.88 -11.28
N THR A 98 -26.05 -9.04 -10.33
CA THR A 98 -27.17 -8.14 -10.53
C THR A 98 -26.72 -7.23 -11.65
N ASN A 99 -27.29 -7.46 -12.83
CA ASN A 99 -27.25 -6.54 -13.95
C ASN A 99 -27.81 -5.21 -13.46
N PHE A 100 -26.91 -4.36 -12.95
CA PHE A 100 -27.24 -2.98 -12.64
C PHE A 100 -27.69 -2.36 -13.96
N VAL A 101 -29.00 -2.11 -14.05
CA VAL A 101 -29.58 -1.25 -15.07
C VAL A 101 -28.81 0.06 -14.95
N LEU A 102 -27.94 0.31 -15.93
CA LEU A 102 -27.15 1.53 -16.04
C LEU A 102 -28.13 2.69 -16.13
N SER A 103 -28.43 3.30 -14.98
CA SER A 103 -29.04 4.62 -14.92
C SER A 103 -28.20 5.55 -15.79
N PRO A 104 -28.83 6.51 -16.48
CA PRO A 104 -28.16 7.35 -17.47
C PRO A 104 -26.87 7.91 -16.88
N GLU A 105 -25.76 7.72 -17.61
CA GLU A 105 -24.42 8.20 -17.24
C GLU A 105 -24.44 9.73 -17.09
N MET A 106 -24.93 10.20 -15.95
CA MET A 106 -24.66 11.53 -15.48
C MET A 106 -23.14 11.55 -15.31
N LYS A 107 -22.46 12.32 -16.18
CA LYS A 107 -21.03 12.60 -16.05
C LYS A 107 -20.81 13.40 -14.77
N ILE A 108 -20.86 12.72 -13.62
CA ILE A 108 -20.49 13.29 -12.34
C ILE A 108 -18.98 13.49 -12.44
N THR A 109 -18.57 14.74 -12.64
CA THR A 109 -17.16 15.14 -12.55
C THR A 109 -16.75 15.02 -11.08
N ARG A 110 -16.30 13.83 -10.71
CA ARG A 110 -15.80 13.55 -9.37
C ARG A 110 -14.40 14.13 -9.25
N VAL A 111 -14.22 15.09 -8.36
CA VAL A 111 -12.94 15.75 -8.10
C VAL A 111 -12.39 15.22 -6.78
N TRP A 112 -11.13 14.79 -6.79
CA TRP A 112 -10.43 14.40 -5.58
C TRP A 112 -9.98 15.61 -4.78
N VAL A 113 -10.07 15.52 -3.46
CA VAL A 113 -9.40 16.42 -2.51
C VAL A 113 -8.36 15.59 -1.77
N ASP A 114 -7.09 16.00 -1.91
CA ASP A 114 -5.91 15.39 -1.27
C ASP A 114 -5.78 13.87 -1.44
N ASP A 115 -6.31 13.32 -2.53
CA ASP A 115 -6.38 11.87 -2.78
C ASP A 115 -7.08 11.06 -1.66
N LEU A 116 -7.86 11.74 -0.82
CA LEU A 116 -8.52 11.18 0.36
C LEU A 116 -10.03 11.14 0.20
N TRP A 117 -10.58 12.21 -0.38
CA TRP A 117 -12.01 12.41 -0.48
C TRP A 117 -12.42 12.62 -1.93
N LEU A 118 -13.41 11.86 -2.36
CA LEU A 118 -14.02 11.99 -3.68
C LEU A 118 -15.30 12.83 -3.56
N CYS A 119 -15.21 14.11 -3.95
CA CYS A 119 -16.33 15.03 -3.83
C CYS A 119 -17.56 14.53 -4.58
N ASN A 120 -18.70 14.57 -3.90
CA ASN A 120 -19.96 14.27 -4.53
C ASN A 120 -20.68 15.58 -4.88
N THR A 121 -20.83 15.86 -6.17
CA THR A 121 -21.51 17.07 -6.66
C THR A 121 -23.03 16.94 -6.68
N SER A 122 -23.59 15.80 -6.27
CA SER A 122 -25.03 15.61 -6.23
C SER A 122 -25.59 16.10 -4.89
N GLU A 123 -26.49 17.08 -4.96
CA GLU A 123 -27.37 17.59 -3.90
C GLU A 123 -26.79 18.72 -3.02
N ASN A 124 -27.66 19.70 -2.75
CA ASN A 124 -27.41 20.93 -1.99
C ASN A 124 -27.32 20.62 -0.48
N THR A 125 -26.32 19.81 -0.12
CA THR A 125 -26.10 19.29 1.23
C THR A 125 -25.07 20.15 1.97
N PRO A 126 -25.09 20.20 3.31
CA PRO A 126 -24.04 20.88 4.10
C PRO A 126 -22.63 20.37 3.77
N LEU A 127 -22.52 19.14 3.25
CA LEU A 127 -21.26 18.56 2.81
C LEU A 127 -20.67 19.28 1.59
N GLN A 128 -21.50 19.76 0.66
CA GLN A 128 -21.04 20.49 -0.52
C GLN A 128 -20.36 21.81 -0.13
N GLU A 129 -20.93 22.52 0.84
CA GLU A 129 -20.35 23.76 1.38
C GLU A 129 -19.03 23.46 2.10
N ALA A 130 -19.00 22.44 2.95
CA ALA A 130 -17.78 22.03 3.64
C ALA A 130 -16.65 21.59 2.67
N GLU A 131 -17.00 20.83 1.62
CA GLU A 131 -16.07 20.45 0.55
C GLU A 131 -15.48 21.68 -0.15
N ALA A 132 -16.29 22.71 -0.40
CA ALA A 132 -15.83 23.96 -1.01
C ALA A 132 -14.82 24.69 -0.09
N TYR A 133 -15.10 24.77 1.21
CA TYR A 133 -14.16 25.35 2.18
C TYR A 133 -12.84 24.59 2.24
N TRP A 134 -12.87 23.25 2.27
CA TRP A 134 -11.63 22.47 2.28
C TRP A 134 -10.84 22.66 0.97
N LYS A 135 -11.48 22.63 -0.19
CA LYS A 135 -10.83 22.91 -1.49
C LYS A 135 -10.16 24.28 -1.55
N ASN A 136 -10.73 25.27 -0.88
CA ASN A 136 -10.21 26.63 -0.81
C ASN A 136 -9.09 26.79 0.24
N GLY A 137 -8.61 25.70 0.84
CA GLY A 137 -7.53 25.74 1.84
C GLY A 137 -7.99 26.09 3.26
N SER A 138 -9.30 25.99 3.54
CA SER A 138 -9.90 26.29 4.84
C SER A 138 -10.48 25.04 5.52
N PRO A 139 -9.64 24.06 5.92
CA PRO A 139 -10.10 22.81 6.53
C PRO A 139 -10.86 23.03 7.85
N GLN A 140 -10.49 24.06 8.63
CA GLN A 140 -11.16 24.37 9.89
C GLN A 140 -12.62 24.82 9.67
N CYS A 141 -12.86 25.69 8.69
CA CYS A 141 -14.23 26.09 8.32
C CYS A 141 -15.04 24.89 7.82
N ALA A 142 -14.42 23.98 7.06
CA ALA A 142 -15.07 22.75 6.61
C ALA A 142 -15.51 21.87 7.80
N LEU A 143 -14.66 21.74 8.82
CA LEU A 143 -14.99 21.01 10.05
C LEU A 143 -16.12 21.69 10.85
N GLU A 144 -16.13 23.01 10.93
CA GLU A 144 -17.17 23.79 11.62
C GLU A 144 -18.53 23.61 10.96
N ILE A 145 -18.61 23.75 9.63
CA ILE A 145 -19.85 23.52 8.86
C ILE A 145 -20.38 22.10 9.09
N VAL A 146 -19.50 21.09 9.02
CA VAL A 146 -19.92 19.70 9.24
C VAL A 146 -20.35 19.44 10.67
N SER A 147 -19.66 19.99 11.65
CA SER A 147 -20.03 19.84 13.06
C SER A 147 -21.38 20.50 13.33
N GLN A 148 -21.59 21.72 12.82
CA GLN A 148 -22.86 22.42 12.92
C GLN A 148 -23.98 21.63 12.24
N ALA A 149 -23.74 21.05 11.06
CA ALA A 149 -24.72 20.24 10.36
C ALA A 149 -25.13 18.99 11.16
N ILE A 150 -24.17 18.30 11.80
CA ILE A 150 -24.46 17.13 12.63
C ILE A 150 -25.22 17.53 13.90
N ASP A 151 -24.82 18.61 14.57
CA ASP A 151 -25.36 18.96 15.89
C ASP A 151 -26.69 19.73 15.80
N SER A 152 -26.89 20.51 14.74
CA SER A 152 -28.00 21.46 14.63
C SER A 152 -29.10 21.02 13.67
N ASN A 153 -28.88 20.03 12.80
CA ASN A 153 -29.87 19.59 11.83
C ASN A 153 -30.58 18.30 12.30
N PRO A 154 -31.79 18.39 12.89
CA PRO A 154 -32.54 17.21 13.31
C PRO A 154 -33.08 16.36 12.15
N PHE A 155 -32.99 16.87 10.91
CA PHE A 155 -33.47 16.19 9.72
C PHE A 155 -32.36 15.50 8.92
N LEU A 156 -31.12 15.48 9.43
CA LEU A 156 -30.01 14.80 8.77
C LEU A 156 -30.27 13.29 8.77
N SER A 157 -30.25 12.67 7.59
CA SER A 157 -30.42 11.22 7.52
C SER A 157 -29.21 10.51 8.13
N PRO A 158 -29.34 9.29 8.68
CA PRO A 158 -28.22 8.54 9.23
C PRO A 158 -27.06 8.36 8.23
N ALA A 159 -27.39 8.15 6.94
CA ALA A 159 -26.39 8.03 5.89
C ALA A 159 -25.63 9.33 5.64
N GLU A 160 -26.31 10.49 5.67
CA GLU A 160 -25.66 11.81 5.57
C GLU A 160 -24.81 12.11 6.81
N GLU A 161 -25.30 11.80 8.01
CA GLU A 161 -24.53 11.95 9.24
C GLU A 161 -23.22 11.14 9.17
N ILE A 162 -23.31 9.88 8.74
CA ILE A 162 -22.14 9.01 8.54
C ILE A 162 -21.18 9.62 7.50
N ARG A 163 -21.68 10.10 6.36
CA ARG A 163 -20.86 10.77 5.34
C ARG A 163 -20.14 11.99 5.89
N CYS A 164 -20.85 12.85 6.62
CA CYS A 164 -20.31 14.02 7.31
C CYS A 164 -19.17 13.63 8.27
N ARG A 165 -19.35 12.57 9.06
CA ARG A 165 -18.32 12.07 9.98
C ARG A 165 -17.09 11.51 9.25
N ILE A 166 -17.29 10.77 8.15
CA ILE A 166 -16.20 10.26 7.30
C ILE A 166 -15.42 11.42 6.68
N PHE A 167 -16.12 12.43 6.14
CA PHE A 167 -15.51 13.63 5.60
C PHE A 167 -14.67 14.36 6.65
N ALA A 168 -15.20 14.56 7.86
CA ALA A 168 -14.44 15.19 8.94
C ALA A 168 -13.15 14.41 9.24
N ALA A 169 -13.20 13.07 9.26
CA ALA A 169 -12.00 12.26 9.42
C ALA A 169 -10.99 12.44 8.27
N ALA A 170 -11.46 12.60 7.02
CA ALA A 170 -10.60 12.92 5.89
C ALA A 170 -9.88 14.27 6.07
N VAL A 171 -10.56 15.28 6.60
CA VAL A 171 -9.96 16.59 6.92
C VAL A 171 -8.93 16.50 8.06
N PHE A 172 -9.19 15.67 9.09
CA PHE A 172 -8.18 15.40 10.12
C PHE A 172 -6.94 14.72 9.55
N HIS A 173 -7.09 13.82 8.57
CA HIS A 173 -5.94 13.23 7.89
C HIS A 173 -5.14 14.29 7.13
N SER A 174 -5.80 15.12 6.31
CA SER A 174 -5.08 16.12 5.49
C SER A 174 -4.36 17.19 6.32
N THR A 175 -4.81 17.41 7.56
CA THR A 175 -4.14 18.30 8.52
C THR A 175 -3.10 17.59 9.40
N GLY A 176 -2.78 16.32 9.13
CA GLY A 176 -1.74 15.57 9.85
C GLY A 176 -2.17 14.98 11.20
N HIS A 177 -3.46 15.01 11.54
CA HIS A 177 -4.01 14.50 12.80
C HIS A 177 -4.50 13.05 12.63
N PHE A 178 -3.58 12.14 12.30
CA PHE A 178 -3.90 10.77 11.88
C PHE A 178 -4.57 9.94 12.98
N ASP A 179 -4.12 10.04 14.23
CA ASP A 179 -4.72 9.33 15.37
C ASP A 179 -6.18 9.75 15.60
N GLU A 180 -6.44 11.05 15.55
CA GLU A 180 -7.78 11.62 15.73
C GLU A 180 -8.70 11.23 14.56
N SER A 181 -8.18 11.27 13.33
CA SER A 181 -8.87 10.76 12.16
C SER A 181 -9.24 9.27 12.35
N ASN A 182 -8.29 8.45 12.78
CA ASN A 182 -8.47 7.01 12.97
C ASN A 182 -9.49 6.71 14.08
N ARG A 183 -9.44 7.45 15.19
CA ARG A 183 -10.43 7.38 16.28
C ARG A 183 -11.84 7.66 15.78
N ARG A 184 -12.01 8.70 14.94
CA ARG A 184 -13.30 9.06 14.33
C ARG A 184 -13.81 7.99 13.39
N ILE A 185 -12.94 7.42 12.54
CA ILE A 185 -13.31 6.29 11.68
C ILE A 185 -13.76 5.08 12.53
N GLY A 186 -13.07 4.78 13.63
CA GLY A 186 -13.48 3.71 14.54
C GLY A 186 -14.88 3.91 15.11
N ILE A 187 -15.28 5.15 15.39
CA ILE A 187 -16.67 5.49 15.80
C ILE A 187 -17.62 5.27 14.61
N VAL A 188 -17.29 5.77 13.42
CA VAL A 188 -18.11 5.59 12.21
C VAL A 188 -18.38 4.12 11.92
N LEU A 189 -17.35 3.27 11.92
CA LEU A 189 -17.51 1.83 11.63
C LEU A 189 -18.41 1.14 12.66
N LYS A 190 -18.28 1.49 13.95
CA LYS A 190 -19.19 1.01 15.00
C LYS A 190 -20.63 1.49 14.80
N THR A 191 -20.80 2.73 14.37
CA THR A 191 -22.11 3.31 14.06
C THR A 191 -22.75 2.59 12.88
N ILE A 192 -22.03 2.40 11.77
CA ILE A 192 -22.53 1.65 10.61
C ILE A 192 -22.94 0.23 11.01
N ALA A 193 -22.10 -0.48 11.78
CA ALA A 193 -22.38 -1.84 12.24
C ALA A 193 -23.69 -1.94 13.05
N ARG A 194 -24.07 -0.89 13.79
CA ARG A 194 -25.34 -0.83 14.53
C ARG A 194 -26.55 -0.61 13.61
N TYR A 195 -26.36 0.11 12.50
CA TYR A 195 -27.43 0.41 11.52
C TYR A 195 -27.53 -0.62 10.38
N THR A 196 -26.53 -1.50 10.23
CA THR A 196 -26.45 -2.50 9.14
C THR A 196 -27.66 -3.44 9.02
N PRO A 197 -28.47 -3.75 10.06
CA PRO A 197 -29.67 -4.56 9.88
C PRO A 197 -30.74 -3.96 8.94
N LEU A 198 -30.61 -2.70 8.50
CA LEU A 198 -31.63 -1.96 7.76
C LEU A 198 -31.49 -1.98 6.22
N ASP A 199 -30.64 -2.84 5.66
CA ASP A 199 -30.58 -3.13 4.21
C ASP A 199 -30.40 -1.90 3.30
N GLU A 200 -29.78 -0.83 3.81
CA GLU A 200 -29.55 0.37 3.02
C GLU A 200 -28.41 0.11 2.02
N PRO A 201 -28.66 0.17 0.70
CA PRO A 201 -27.70 -0.24 -0.34
C PRO A 201 -26.43 0.62 -0.37
N ARG A 202 -26.43 1.77 0.31
CA ARG A 202 -25.30 2.71 0.39
C ARG A 202 -24.37 2.45 1.59
N SER A 203 -24.77 1.61 2.54
CA SER A 203 -23.98 1.33 3.76
C SER A 203 -22.64 0.66 3.46
N GLY A 204 -22.60 -0.25 2.48
CA GLY A 204 -21.38 -0.91 2.03
C GLY A 204 -20.36 0.07 1.45
N GLU A 205 -20.81 1.04 0.64
CA GLU A 205 -19.94 2.07 0.06
C GLU A 205 -19.30 2.92 1.16
N LEU A 206 -20.09 3.39 2.14
CA LEU A 206 -19.59 4.19 3.25
C LEU A 206 -18.62 3.43 4.14
N THR A 207 -18.90 2.15 4.40
CA THR A 207 -17.99 1.26 5.15
C THR A 207 -16.63 1.16 4.47
N SER A 208 -16.64 0.93 3.16
CA SER A 208 -15.41 0.80 2.40
C SER A 208 -14.64 2.13 2.25
N ILE A 209 -15.31 3.27 2.12
CA ILE A 209 -14.65 4.60 2.16
C ILE A 209 -14.03 4.85 3.53
N ALA A 210 -14.73 4.51 4.62
CA ALA A 210 -14.18 4.63 5.97
C ALA A 210 -12.91 3.78 6.14
N HIS A 211 -12.92 2.53 5.66
CA HIS A 211 -11.73 1.68 5.65
C HIS A 211 -10.61 2.20 4.74
N TYR A 212 -10.90 2.87 3.64
CA TYR A 212 -9.87 3.53 2.83
C TYR A 212 -9.13 4.60 3.64
N ILE A 213 -9.87 5.48 4.31
CA ILE A 213 -9.28 6.55 5.15
C ILE A 213 -8.52 5.97 6.33
N GLN A 214 -9.06 4.95 7.01
CA GLN A 214 -8.36 4.23 8.07
C GLN A 214 -7.05 3.63 7.56
N GLY A 215 -7.06 2.98 6.39
CA GLY A 215 -5.86 2.44 5.78
C GLY A 215 -4.80 3.51 5.53
N ARG A 216 -5.22 4.68 5.03
CA ARG A 216 -4.36 5.85 4.86
C ARG A 216 -3.78 6.36 6.18
N ASN A 217 -4.58 6.48 7.24
CA ASN A 217 -4.08 6.87 8.56
C ASN A 217 -3.04 5.88 9.09
N LEU A 218 -3.31 4.58 8.98
CA LEU A 218 -2.42 3.52 9.46
C LEU A 218 -1.08 3.51 8.70
N MET A 219 -1.07 3.84 7.41
CA MET A 219 0.18 4.02 6.67
C MET A 219 1.04 5.16 7.23
N GLU A 220 0.43 6.31 7.54
CA GLU A 220 1.15 7.46 8.11
C GLU A 220 1.64 7.18 9.53
N LEU A 221 0.93 6.33 10.28
CA LEU A 221 1.33 5.85 11.61
C LEU A 221 2.39 4.71 11.55
N GLY A 222 2.72 4.20 10.36
CA GLY A 222 3.69 3.11 10.18
C GLY A 222 3.14 1.71 10.50
N GLU A 223 1.83 1.57 10.70
CA GLU A 223 1.12 0.31 10.95
C GLU A 223 0.76 -0.38 9.61
N PHE A 224 1.78 -0.73 8.83
CA PHE A 224 1.59 -1.12 7.42
C PHE A 224 0.78 -2.40 7.21
N THR A 225 0.86 -3.35 8.14
CA THR A 225 0.07 -4.60 8.08
C THR A 225 -1.43 -4.30 8.21
N ASP A 226 -1.80 -3.51 9.22
CA ASP A 226 -3.20 -3.12 9.44
C ASP A 226 -3.71 -2.19 8.34
N ALA A 227 -2.83 -1.31 7.83
CA ALA A 227 -3.12 -0.48 6.67
C ALA A 227 -3.51 -1.32 5.45
N TYR A 228 -2.72 -2.36 5.13
CA TYR A 228 -3.02 -3.25 4.02
C TYR A 228 -4.41 -3.88 4.15
N TYR A 229 -4.73 -4.41 5.34
CA TYR A 229 -6.00 -5.04 5.61
C TYR A 229 -7.16 -4.06 5.49
N SER A 230 -7.01 -2.85 6.03
CA SER A 230 -8.04 -1.81 5.90
C SER A 230 -8.25 -1.43 4.42
N LEU A 231 -7.19 -1.22 3.66
CA LEU A 231 -7.27 -0.89 2.23
C LEU A 231 -7.91 -2.02 1.39
N SER A 232 -7.73 -3.29 1.80
CA SER A 232 -8.37 -4.44 1.12
C SER A 232 -9.90 -4.35 1.13
N ARG A 233 -10.47 -3.77 2.19
CA ARG A 233 -11.92 -3.55 2.33
C ARG A 233 -12.44 -2.41 1.45
N ALA A 234 -11.56 -1.59 0.89
CA ALA A 234 -11.89 -0.48 -0.01
C ALA A 234 -11.81 -0.84 -1.51
N LEU A 235 -11.34 -2.04 -1.86
CA LEU A 235 -11.09 -2.43 -3.25
C LEU A 235 -12.34 -2.50 -4.13
N GLY A 236 -13.51 -2.73 -3.53
CA GLY A 236 -14.79 -2.80 -4.25
C GLY A 236 -15.44 -1.43 -4.51
N THR A 237 -14.90 -0.34 -3.95
CA THR A 237 -15.57 0.97 -3.97
C THR A 237 -15.29 1.73 -5.26
N PRO A 238 -16.34 2.15 -5.99
CA PRO A 238 -16.20 2.98 -7.18
C PRO A 238 -15.42 4.27 -6.89
N GLY A 239 -14.42 4.56 -7.72
CA GLY A 239 -13.51 5.70 -7.54
C GLY A 239 -12.30 5.41 -6.64
N TYR A 240 -12.46 4.65 -5.55
CA TYR A 240 -11.38 4.41 -4.57
C TYR A 240 -10.49 3.21 -4.90
N HIS A 241 -11.01 2.21 -5.63
CA HIS A 241 -10.33 0.95 -5.93
C HIS A 241 -8.87 1.09 -6.44
N THR A 242 -8.61 1.95 -7.43
CA THR A 242 -7.27 2.12 -8.00
C THR A 242 -6.29 2.65 -6.96
N LYS A 243 -6.66 3.72 -6.26
CA LYS A 243 -5.83 4.31 -5.21
C LYS A 243 -5.62 3.35 -4.05
N ALA A 244 -6.67 2.66 -3.61
CA ALA A 244 -6.56 1.65 -2.55
C ALA A 244 -5.53 0.56 -2.91
N ARG A 245 -5.58 0.05 -4.16
CA ARG A 245 -4.61 -0.93 -4.67
C ARG A 245 -3.18 -0.38 -4.71
N ASP A 246 -3.00 0.88 -5.11
CA ASP A 246 -1.67 1.49 -5.14
C ASP A 246 -1.11 1.67 -3.72
N TYR A 247 -1.93 2.11 -2.77
CA TYR A 247 -1.54 2.18 -1.35
C TYR A 247 -1.27 0.81 -0.73
N GLN A 248 -1.99 -0.25 -1.13
CA GLN A 248 -1.67 -1.61 -0.69
C GLN A 248 -0.27 -2.04 -1.12
N LYS A 249 0.11 -1.78 -2.38
CA LYS A 249 1.47 -2.08 -2.87
C LYS A 249 2.51 -1.31 -2.04
N THR A 250 2.28 -0.03 -1.80
CA THR A 250 3.16 0.80 -0.97
C THR A 250 3.29 0.26 0.45
N SER A 251 2.18 -0.15 1.08
CA SER A 251 2.21 -0.75 2.43
C SER A 251 3.07 -2.02 2.50
N VAL A 252 3.02 -2.89 1.49
CA VAL A 252 3.85 -4.11 1.43
C VAL A 252 5.34 -3.77 1.28
N ILE A 253 5.66 -2.80 0.41
CA ILE A 253 7.04 -2.35 0.19
C ILE A 253 7.61 -1.78 1.49
N GLU A 254 6.86 -0.92 2.16
CA GLU A 254 7.29 -0.27 3.40
C GLU A 254 7.38 -1.23 4.58
N PHE A 255 6.45 -2.17 4.70
CA PHE A 255 6.54 -3.26 5.68
C PHE A 255 7.82 -4.09 5.47
N THR A 256 8.09 -4.51 4.24
CA THR A 256 9.30 -5.29 3.90
C THR A 256 10.57 -4.50 4.25
N ARG A 257 10.57 -3.19 3.99
CA ARG A 257 11.67 -2.30 4.34
C ARG A 257 11.88 -2.20 5.85
N GLN A 258 10.80 -2.07 6.64
CA GLN A 258 10.88 -2.03 8.11
C GLN A 258 11.45 -3.33 8.68
N VAL A 259 10.98 -4.49 8.21
CA VAL A 259 11.48 -5.81 8.66
C VAL A 259 12.98 -5.94 8.37
N ALA A 260 13.40 -5.61 7.15
CA ALA A 260 14.82 -5.67 6.77
C ALA A 260 15.71 -4.74 7.62
N MET A 261 15.19 -3.62 8.11
CA MET A 261 15.93 -2.72 9.02
C MET A 261 16.00 -3.26 10.45
N GLY A 262 14.92 -3.88 10.94
CA GLY A 262 14.86 -4.47 12.28
C GLY A 262 15.84 -5.64 12.48
N ASP A 263 16.00 -6.48 11.45
CA ASP A 263 16.92 -7.63 11.49
C ASP A 263 18.39 -7.18 11.54
N ASN A 264 18.73 -6.09 10.84
CA ASN A 264 20.07 -5.52 10.85
C ASN A 264 20.44 -4.87 12.19
N ALA A 265 19.47 -4.24 12.87
CA ALA A 265 19.67 -3.66 14.20
C ALA A 265 19.96 -4.74 15.25
N SER A 266 19.25 -5.87 15.15
CA SER A 266 19.39 -7.02 16.05
C SER A 266 20.78 -7.65 15.98
N ILE A 267 21.35 -7.78 14.77
CA ILE A 267 22.70 -8.32 14.57
C ILE A 267 23.78 -7.40 15.16
N SER A 268 23.59 -6.07 15.12
CA SER A 268 24.56 -5.11 15.68
C SER A 268 24.62 -5.14 17.22
N SER A 269 23.50 -5.48 17.88
CA SER A 269 23.42 -5.54 19.34
C SER A 269 24.04 -6.80 19.95
N SER A 270 24.26 -7.84 19.13
CA SER A 270 24.86 -9.12 19.53
C SER A 270 26.40 -9.14 19.50
N LEU A 271 27.05 -8.06 19.04
CA LEU A 271 28.52 -7.92 19.03
C LEU A 271 29.00 -7.13 20.26
N ARG A 272 28.51 -7.47 21.46
CA ARG A 272 29.19 -7.04 22.67
C ARG A 272 30.51 -7.81 22.78
N PRO A 273 31.66 -7.14 22.89
CA PRO A 273 32.93 -7.81 23.08
C PRO A 273 32.84 -8.68 24.33
N ILE A 274 33.12 -9.96 24.18
CA ILE A 274 33.31 -10.88 25.29
C ILE A 274 34.50 -10.33 26.07
N VAL A 275 34.22 -9.58 27.13
CA VAL A 275 35.23 -9.21 28.12
C VAL A 275 35.57 -10.51 28.84
N SER A 276 36.70 -11.10 28.46
CA SER A 276 37.27 -12.25 29.15
C SER A 276 37.38 -11.92 30.62
N ARG A 277 36.53 -12.57 31.43
CA ARG A 277 36.53 -12.46 32.87
C ARG A 277 37.80 -13.15 33.36
N THR A 278 38.88 -12.40 33.53
CA THR A 278 40.06 -12.88 34.27
C THR A 278 39.65 -13.01 35.72
N GLU A 279 39.39 -14.25 36.13
CA GLU A 279 39.30 -14.65 37.53
C GLU A 279 40.64 -14.36 38.21
N CYS A 280 40.73 -13.25 38.94
CA CYS A 280 41.75 -13.08 39.97
C CYS A 280 41.25 -13.83 41.22
N VAL A 281 41.66 -15.10 41.32
CA VAL A 281 41.68 -15.84 42.57
C VAL A 281 42.90 -15.36 43.37
N SER A 282 42.65 -14.61 44.43
CA SER A 282 43.57 -14.39 45.55
C SER A 282 42.67 -14.08 46.73
N GLY A 283 42.52 -14.91 47.74
CA GLY A 283 43.53 -15.74 48.39
C GLY A 283 43.38 -15.39 49.87
N GLU A 284 42.99 -16.38 50.67
CA GLU A 284 42.92 -16.35 52.13
C GLU A 284 44.15 -15.66 52.73
N TYR A 285 43.99 -14.87 53.80
CA TYR A 285 44.86 -15.00 54.98
C TYR A 285 44.11 -14.54 56.23
N LEU A 286 44.22 -15.41 57.23
CA LEU A 286 43.73 -15.35 58.60
C LEU A 286 44.21 -14.12 59.37
N SER A 287 43.33 -13.53 60.21
CA SER A 287 43.46 -13.37 61.68
C SER A 287 42.39 -12.41 62.21
#